data_AF-A0A353C6Z8-F1
#
_entry.id   AF-A0A353C6Z8-F1
#
_cell.length_a   1.000
_cell.length_b   1.000
_cell.length_c   1.000
_cell.angle_alpha   90.00
_cell.angle_beta   90.00
_cell.angle_gamma   90.00
#
_symmetry.space_group_name_H-M   'P 1'
#
loop_
_entity.id
_entity.type
_entity.pdbx_description
1 polymer ?
#
loop_
_entity_poly.entity_id
_entity_poly.type
_entity_poly.pdbx_seq_one_letter_code
_entity_poly.pdbx_strand_id
1 'polypeptide(L)'
;YFVLEKKWSIQWCQEGTKLKLKKYDLTGRPEELRTWLLTVDGAPGQEAAVLFLSWGLDNQNDFEFILEGIDAKRRPAIIDFLAGMVIERGMEDSFRASFLDRSSPRVLDLFAAINRYTDEADY
;
A
#
# COMPACT_ATOMS: atom_id res chain seq x y z
N TYR A 1 -25.53 20.22 14.89
CA TYR A 1 -24.53 20.13 13.80
C TYR A 1 -23.39 19.22 14.26
N PHE A 2 -23.50 17.91 14.04
CA PHE A 2 -22.58 16.87 14.54
C PHE A 2 -22.07 15.97 13.38
N VAL A 3 -21.83 16.58 12.21
CA VAL A 3 -21.54 15.86 10.95
C VAL A 3 -20.06 15.99 10.52
N LEU A 4 -19.24 16.72 11.29
CA LEU A 4 -17.87 17.04 10.88
C LEU A 4 -16.77 16.14 11.48
N GLU A 5 -17.05 15.30 12.47
CA GLU A 5 -16.03 14.46 13.12
C GLU A 5 -15.98 13.00 12.63
N LYS A 6 -16.85 12.59 11.69
CA LYS A 6 -16.81 11.24 11.11
C LYS A 6 -15.74 11.04 10.03
N LYS A 7 -14.91 12.05 9.75
CA LYS A 7 -14.15 12.09 8.49
C LYS A 7 -12.88 11.23 8.43
N TRP A 8 -12.35 10.72 9.54
CA TRP A 8 -11.09 9.97 9.53
C TRP A 8 -10.94 8.99 10.71
N SER A 9 -12.00 8.25 11.08
CA SER A 9 -11.78 7.14 12.02
C SER A 9 -11.03 6.01 11.30
N ILE A 10 -10.12 5.33 12.01
CA ILE A 10 -9.40 4.16 11.49
C ILE A 10 -10.37 3.16 10.85
N GLN A 11 -11.49 2.88 11.53
CA GLN A 11 -12.52 1.96 11.04
C GLN A 11 -13.10 2.40 9.68
N TRP A 12 -13.40 3.69 9.51
CA TRP A 12 -13.97 4.19 8.27
C TRP A 12 -12.97 4.11 7.11
N CYS A 13 -11.69 4.39 7.37
CA CYS A 13 -10.61 4.20 6.39
C CYS A 13 -10.44 2.73 6.01
N GLN A 14 -10.48 1.82 6.98
CA GLN A 14 -10.41 0.37 6.73
C GLN A 14 -11.59 -0.13 5.89
N GLU A 15 -12.83 0.24 6.24
CA GLU A 15 -14.03 -0.13 5.48
C GLU A 15 -14.00 0.48 4.07
N GLY A 16 -13.57 1.74 3.95
CA GLY A 16 -13.40 2.42 2.67
C GLY A 16 -12.42 1.71 1.75
N THR A 17 -11.25 1.30 2.27
CA THR A 17 -10.26 0.54 1.49
C THR A 17 -10.79 -0.83 1.08
N LYS A 18 -11.46 -1.56 1.98
CA LYS A 18 -12.09 -2.85 1.64
C LYS A 18 -13.09 -2.70 0.48
N LEU A 19 -13.91 -1.65 0.49
CA LEU A 19 -14.86 -1.36 -0.59
C LEU A 19 -14.14 -1.05 -1.91
N LYS A 20 -13.04 -0.29 -1.87
CA LYS A 20 -12.24 0.02 -3.07
C LYS A 20 -11.58 -1.22 -3.66
N LEU A 21 -10.98 -2.06 -2.82
CA LEU A 21 -10.40 -3.35 -3.21
C LEU A 21 -11.46 -4.26 -3.85
N LYS A 22 -12.60 -4.45 -3.17
CA LYS A 22 -13.71 -5.24 -3.73
C LYS A 22 -14.22 -4.69 -5.07
N LYS A 23 -14.29 -3.37 -5.20
CA LYS A 23 -14.69 -2.74 -6.46
C LYS A 23 -13.64 -2.98 -7.55
N TYR A 24 -12.36 -2.92 -7.21
CA TYR A 24 -11.28 -3.29 -8.13
C TYR A 24 -11.45 -4.75 -8.59
N ASP A 25 -11.60 -5.71 -7.67
CA ASP A 25 -11.76 -7.13 -7.99
C ASP A 25 -12.95 -7.39 -8.95
N LEU A 26 -14.01 -6.60 -8.84
CA LEU A 26 -15.19 -6.70 -9.70
C LEU A 26 -15.03 -6.03 -11.08
N THR A 27 -14.17 -5.03 -11.20
CA THR A 27 -14.12 -4.16 -12.38
C THR A 27 -12.79 -4.20 -13.13
N GLY A 28 -11.72 -4.65 -12.50
CA GLY A 28 -10.35 -4.59 -13.01
C GLY A 28 -9.82 -3.16 -13.23
N ARG A 29 -10.48 -2.13 -12.66
CA ARG A 29 -10.19 -0.71 -12.93
C ARG A 29 -9.39 -0.08 -11.77
N PRO A 30 -8.09 0.20 -11.96
CA PRO A 30 -7.21 0.63 -10.88
C PRO A 30 -7.29 2.12 -10.55
N GLU A 31 -7.98 2.95 -11.33
CA GLU A 31 -7.90 4.42 -11.26
C GLU A 31 -8.35 4.95 -9.89
N GLU A 32 -9.43 4.39 -9.34
CA GLU A 32 -9.93 4.80 -8.04
C GLU A 32 -8.97 4.40 -6.92
N LEU A 33 -8.37 3.21 -7.01
CA LEU A 33 -7.44 2.70 -6.01
C LEU A 33 -6.11 3.47 -6.06
N ARG A 34 -5.61 3.78 -7.26
CA ARG A 34 -4.45 4.65 -7.45
C ARG A 34 -4.72 6.05 -6.90
N THR A 35 -5.87 6.65 -7.23
CA THR A 35 -6.24 7.96 -6.68
C THR A 35 -6.27 7.92 -5.16
N TRP A 36 -6.84 6.86 -4.59
CA TRP A 36 -6.88 6.67 -3.15
C TRP A 36 -5.48 6.56 -2.53
N LEU A 37 -4.56 5.78 -3.11
CA LEU A 37 -3.15 5.66 -2.66
C LEU A 37 -2.43 7.01 -2.61
N LEU A 38 -2.81 7.97 -3.45
CA LEU A 38 -2.24 9.32 -3.46
C LEU A 38 -2.81 10.23 -2.36
N THR A 39 -3.83 9.78 -1.63
CA THR A 39 -4.58 10.58 -0.65
C THR A 39 -4.53 10.00 0.77
N VAL A 40 -3.96 8.81 0.94
CA VAL A 40 -3.77 8.22 2.27
C VAL A 40 -2.61 8.91 2.97
N ASP A 41 -2.88 9.41 4.18
CA ASP A 41 -1.93 10.06 5.07
C ASP A 41 -2.38 9.84 6.53
N GLY A 42 -1.44 9.99 7.47
CA GLY A 42 -1.65 9.83 8.91
C GLY A 42 -2.04 8.41 9.36
N ALA A 43 -2.33 8.25 10.66
CA ALA A 43 -2.64 6.95 11.26
C ALA A 43 -3.80 6.18 10.57
N PRO A 44 -4.90 6.82 10.12
CA PRO A 44 -5.94 6.13 9.37
C PRO A 44 -5.49 5.68 7.98
N GLY A 45 -4.56 6.41 7.35
CA GLY A 45 -3.97 6.05 6.07
C GLY A 45 -2.99 4.88 6.18
N GLN A 46 -2.25 4.80 7.28
CA GLN A 46 -1.38 3.66 7.59
C GLN A 46 -2.17 2.35 7.66
N GLU A 47 -3.25 2.30 8.44
CA GLU A 47 -4.12 1.12 8.56
C GLU A 47 -4.71 0.67 7.21
N ALA A 48 -5.06 1.65 6.40
CA ALA A 48 -5.60 1.42 5.08
C ALA A 48 -4.51 0.91 4.10
N ALA A 49 -3.27 1.38 4.23
CA ALA A 49 -2.12 0.88 3.48
C ALA A 49 -1.75 -0.56 3.86
N VAL A 50 -1.83 -0.91 5.14
CA VAL A 50 -1.63 -2.29 5.61
C VAL A 50 -2.65 -3.23 4.97
N LEU A 51 -3.93 -2.84 4.90
CA LEU A 51 -4.94 -3.65 4.21
C LEU A 51 -4.63 -3.83 2.71
N PHE A 52 -4.15 -2.77 2.05
CA PHE A 52 -3.74 -2.85 0.65
C PHE A 52 -2.53 -3.77 0.46
N LEU A 53 -1.54 -3.70 1.34
CA LEU A 53 -0.37 -4.57 1.34
C LEU A 53 -0.76 -6.03 1.57
N SER A 54 -1.57 -6.32 2.59
CA SER A 54 -2.06 -7.67 2.87
C SER A 54 -2.84 -8.27 1.69
N TRP A 55 -3.72 -7.47 1.06
CA TRP A 55 -4.40 -7.90 -0.16
C TRP A 55 -3.41 -8.16 -1.30
N GLY A 56 -2.37 -7.32 -1.45
CA GLY A 56 -1.35 -7.47 -2.47
C GLY A 56 -0.52 -8.76 -2.34
N LEU A 57 -0.32 -9.26 -1.11
CA LEU A 57 0.35 -10.55 -0.88
C LEU A 57 -0.40 -11.71 -1.55
N ASP A 58 -1.72 -11.65 -1.54
CA ASP A 58 -2.60 -12.66 -2.16
C ASP A 58 -2.87 -12.38 -3.66
N ASN A 59 -2.71 -11.13 -4.10
CA ASN A 59 -3.09 -10.64 -5.44
C ASN A 59 -1.92 -9.95 -6.16
N GLN A 60 -0.78 -10.65 -6.24
CA GLN A 60 0.50 -10.08 -6.66
C GLN A 60 0.49 -9.41 -8.04
N ASN A 61 -0.14 -10.04 -9.05
CA ASN A 61 -0.22 -9.48 -10.41
C ASN A 61 -0.95 -8.15 -10.42
N ASP A 62 -2.07 -8.07 -9.70
CA ASP A 62 -2.88 -6.86 -9.62
C ASP A 62 -2.16 -5.78 -8.82
N PHE A 63 -1.50 -6.16 -7.73
CA PHE A 63 -0.67 -5.27 -6.95
C PHE A 63 0.42 -4.61 -7.80
N GLU A 64 1.17 -5.41 -8.57
CA GLU A 64 2.16 -4.92 -9.54
C GLU A 64 1.54 -3.96 -10.54
N PHE A 65 0.43 -4.36 -11.17
CA PHE A 65 -0.28 -3.55 -12.16
C PHE A 65 -0.75 -2.21 -11.59
N ILE A 66 -1.26 -2.19 -10.35
CA ILE A 66 -1.68 -0.97 -9.66
C ILE A 66 -0.50 -0.04 -9.44
N LEU A 67 0.62 -0.55 -8.91
CA LEU A 67 1.83 0.23 -8.64
C LEU A 67 2.48 0.77 -9.91
N GLU A 68 2.45 0.03 -11.01
CA GLU A 68 3.05 0.44 -12.28
C GLU A 68 2.41 1.69 -12.87
N GLY A 69 1.10 1.85 -12.71
CA GLY A 69 0.39 3.03 -13.20
C GLY A 69 0.38 4.22 -12.25
N ILE A 70 1.17 4.20 -11.18
CA ILE A 70 1.41 5.38 -10.34
C ILE A 70 2.40 6.31 -11.05
N ASP A 71 2.02 7.59 -11.13
CA ASP A 71 2.82 8.65 -11.75
C ASP A 71 4.23 8.73 -11.15
N ALA A 72 5.23 8.90 -12.02
CA ALA A 72 6.64 8.86 -11.63
C ALA A 72 7.02 9.92 -10.58
N LYS A 73 6.32 11.07 -10.53
CA LYS A 73 6.61 12.13 -9.55
C LYS A 73 6.14 11.76 -8.15
N ARG A 74 5.04 10.99 -8.05
CA ARG A 74 4.42 10.60 -6.76
C ARG A 74 4.87 9.22 -6.28
N ARG A 75 5.43 8.42 -7.19
CA ARG A 75 5.89 7.06 -6.91
C ARG A 75 6.87 6.95 -5.73
N PRO A 76 7.95 7.75 -5.62
CA PRO A 76 8.91 7.58 -4.53
C PRO A 76 8.25 7.70 -3.16
N ALA A 77 7.38 8.71 -2.96
CA ALA A 77 6.67 8.91 -1.71
C ALA A 77 5.73 7.74 -1.36
N ILE A 78 5.06 7.14 -2.34
CA ILE A 78 4.20 5.97 -2.10
C ILE A 78 5.02 4.73 -1.78
N ILE A 79 6.12 4.51 -2.51
CA ILE A 79 7.00 3.37 -2.27
C ILE A 79 7.62 3.46 -0.87
N ASP A 80 8.14 4.63 -0.49
CA ASP A 80 8.70 4.85 0.85
C ASP A 80 7.63 4.66 1.93
N PHE A 81 6.42 5.20 1.72
CA PHE A 81 5.31 5.02 2.65
C PHE A 81 4.91 3.55 2.82
N LEU A 82 4.75 2.80 1.73
CA LEU A 82 4.42 1.38 1.78
C LEU A 82 5.55 0.56 2.41
N ALA A 83 6.81 0.87 2.12
CA ALA A 83 7.96 0.20 2.73
C ALA A 83 7.96 0.42 4.25
N GLY A 84 7.78 1.66 4.70
CA GLY A 84 7.64 1.96 6.13
C GLY A 84 6.53 1.15 6.79
N MET A 85 5.39 0.96 6.12
CA MET A 85 4.29 0.12 6.63
C MET A 85 4.64 -1.36 6.69
N VAL A 86 5.42 -1.88 5.74
CA VAL A 86 5.90 -3.27 5.78
C VAL A 86 6.79 -3.49 7.01
N ILE A 87 7.70 -2.55 7.30
CA ILE A 87 8.62 -2.60 8.44
C ILE A 87 7.85 -2.44 9.76
N GLU A 88 7.08 -1.36 9.91
CA GLU A 88 6.35 -1.03 11.14
C GLU A 88 5.39 -2.15 11.58
N ARG A 89 4.90 -2.97 10.65
CA ARG A 89 3.98 -4.09 10.91
C ARG A 89 4.65 -5.46 10.90
N GLY A 90 5.96 -5.54 10.70
CA GLY A 90 6.70 -6.81 10.65
C GLY A 90 6.21 -7.73 9.52
N MET A 91 5.84 -7.15 8.38
CA MET A 91 5.36 -7.89 7.20
C MET A 91 6.48 -8.29 6.24
N GLU A 92 7.73 -7.99 6.57
CA GLU A 92 8.92 -8.14 5.72
C GLU A 92 9.07 -9.56 5.15
N ASP A 93 9.04 -10.58 6.00
CA ASP A 93 9.21 -11.98 5.59
C ASP A 93 8.09 -12.43 4.67
N SER A 94 6.84 -12.10 5.01
CA SER A 94 5.66 -12.41 4.18
C SER A 94 5.74 -11.70 2.83
N PHE A 95 6.16 -10.44 2.82
CA PHE A 95 6.33 -9.65 1.61
C PHE A 95 7.43 -10.24 0.72
N ARG A 96 8.59 -10.57 1.29
CA ARG A 96 9.69 -11.24 0.57
C ARG A 96 9.26 -12.60 0.03
N ALA A 97 8.57 -13.41 0.81
CA ALA A 97 8.11 -14.72 0.38
C ALA A 97 7.11 -14.64 -0.78
N SER A 98 6.14 -13.72 -0.71
CA SER A 98 5.15 -13.54 -1.77
C SER A 98 5.78 -13.01 -3.07
N PHE A 99 6.75 -12.10 -2.98
CA PHE A 99 7.28 -11.41 -4.15
C PHE A 99 8.69 -11.86 -4.58
N LEU A 100 9.20 -12.99 -4.06
CA LEU A 100 10.59 -13.44 -4.26
C LEU A 100 11.00 -13.58 -5.74
N ASP A 101 10.13 -14.19 -6.55
CA ASP A 101 10.41 -14.48 -7.96
C ASP A 101 9.92 -13.37 -8.91
N ARG A 102 9.49 -12.22 -8.36
CA ARG A 102 8.92 -11.13 -9.13
C ARG A 102 9.98 -10.13 -9.56
N SER A 103 10.01 -9.83 -10.86
CA SER A 103 10.92 -8.86 -11.45
C SER A 103 10.25 -7.52 -11.79
N SER A 104 9.04 -7.26 -11.28
CA SER A 104 8.38 -5.97 -11.52
C SER A 104 9.26 -4.85 -10.94
N PRO A 105 9.65 -3.83 -11.73
CA PRO A 105 10.50 -2.75 -11.25
C PRO A 105 9.95 -2.07 -10.00
N ARG A 106 8.61 -2.05 -9.83
CA ARG A 106 7.97 -1.41 -8.68
C ARG A 106 8.05 -2.22 -7.40
N VAL A 107 7.98 -3.54 -7.53
CA VAL A 107 8.21 -4.45 -6.40
C VAL A 107 9.68 -4.41 -6.00
N LEU A 108 10.59 -4.34 -6.97
CA LEU A 108 12.02 -4.14 -6.71
C LEU A 108 12.31 -2.80 -6.03
N ASP A 109 11.68 -1.70 -6.48
CA ASP A 109 11.77 -0.40 -5.82
C ASP A 109 11.32 -0.49 -4.35
N LEU A 110 10.23 -1.25 -4.09
CA LEU A 110 9.72 -1.46 -2.74
C LEU A 110 10.65 -2.33 -1.89
N PHE A 111 11.26 -3.38 -2.45
CA PHE A 111 12.30 -4.15 -1.76
C PHE A 111 13.52 -3.29 -1.40
N ALA A 112 13.97 -2.45 -2.33
CA ALA A 112 15.06 -1.54 -2.07
C ALA A 112 14.73 -0.54 -0.96
N ALA A 113 13.49 -0.03 -0.92
CA ALA A 113 13.02 0.83 0.15
C ALA A 113 12.95 0.11 1.50
N ILE A 114 12.41 -1.12 1.55
CA ILE A 114 12.36 -1.96 2.76
C ILE A 114 13.78 -2.19 3.29
N ASN A 115 14.73 -2.59 2.44
CA ASN A 115 16.12 -2.83 2.85
C ASN A 115 16.77 -1.59 3.49
N ARG A 116 16.53 -0.38 2.94
CA ARG A 116 17.06 0.86 3.51
C ARG A 116 16.58 1.07 4.95
N TYR A 117 15.31 0.79 5.25
CA TYR A 117 14.77 0.91 6.60
C TYR A 117 15.35 -0.13 7.56
N THR A 118 15.59 -1.36 7.09
CA THR A 118 16.23 -2.40 7.91
C THR A 118 17.68 -2.03 8.26
N ASP A 119 18.46 -1.56 7.27
CA ASP A 119 19.86 -1.17 7.48
C ASP A 119 20.01 0.05 8.42
N GLU A 120 19.03 0.97 8.44
CA GLU A 120 19.01 2.12 9.35
C GLU A 120 18.64 1.75 10.80
N ALA A 121 17.96 0.62 11.04
CA ALA A 121 17.56 0.18 12.37
C ALA A 121 18.69 -0.53 13.15
N ASP A 122 19.75 -0.94 12.47
CA ASP A 122 20.91 -1.66 13.03
C ASP A 122 22.07 -0.73 13.50
N TYR A 123 21.87 0.60 13.48
CA TYR A 123 22.80 1.64 13.96
C TYR A 123 22.31 2.36 15.22
#